data_AF-A0A392NLL1-F1
#
_entry.id   AF-A0A392NLL1-F1
#
_cell.length_a   1.000
_cell.length_b   1.000
_cell.length_c   1.000
_cell.angle_alpha   90.00
_cell.angle_beta   90.00
_cell.angle_gamma   90.00
#
_symmetry.space_group_name_H-M   'P 1'
#
loop_
_entity.id
_entity.type
_entity.pdbx_description
1 polymer ?
#
loop_
_entity_poly.entity_id
_entity_poly.type
_entity_poly.pdbx_seq_one_letter_code
_entity_poly.pdbx_strand_id
1 'polypeptide(L)'
;LAIRGLNLAKESDYAVLLDNKLGKRKFDGGYVHNGLLKAAGWVMDAECEILRELVEKYPNYTLTFAGHSLGSGVAAMLSMVVVQNRDRLGNIERKRVRCYAIAPARCMSLNLAVRYADIINSVVLQASYQKLICLFEESSTFL
;
A
#
# COMPACT_ATOMS: atom_id res chain seq x y z
N LEU A 1 -9.08 2.66 8.55
CA LEU A 1 -9.43 3.15 7.19
C LEU A 1 -9.51 1.95 6.26
N ALA A 2 -10.64 1.72 5.59
CA ALA A 2 -10.76 0.65 4.59
C ALA A 2 -10.67 1.27 3.19
N ILE A 3 -9.64 0.90 2.43
CA ILE A 3 -9.43 1.36 1.06
C ILE A 3 -9.99 0.28 0.14
N ARG A 4 -11.24 0.47 -0.29
CA ARG A 4 -11.76 -0.32 -1.40
C ARG A 4 -11.01 0.10 -2.67
N GLY A 5 -10.56 -0.87 -3.47
CA GLY A 5 -10.01 -0.56 -4.80
C GLY A 5 -10.98 0.34 -5.57
N LEU A 6 -10.43 1.27 -6.37
CA LEU A 6 -11.20 2.17 -7.24
C LEU A 6 -12.33 1.39 -7.91
N ASN A 7 -13.55 1.93 -7.90
CA ASN A 7 -14.60 1.39 -8.75
C ASN A 7 -14.17 1.75 -10.18
N LEU A 8 -13.54 0.80 -10.87
CA LEU A 8 -12.84 0.91 -12.18
C LEU A 8 -13.79 1.26 -13.35
N ALA A 9 -14.66 2.25 -13.16
CA ALA A 9 -15.70 2.65 -14.09
C ALA A 9 -15.24 3.75 -15.06
N LYS A 10 -14.13 4.45 -14.77
CA LYS A 10 -13.60 5.52 -15.62
C LYS A 10 -12.18 5.25 -16.08
N GLU A 11 -11.94 5.49 -17.36
CA GLU A 11 -10.65 5.31 -18.04
C GLU A 11 -9.53 6.17 -17.43
N SER A 12 -9.85 7.32 -16.83
CA SER A 12 -8.91 8.18 -16.11
C SER A 12 -8.28 7.51 -14.89
N ASP A 13 -8.97 6.55 -14.27
CA ASP A 13 -8.45 5.79 -13.13
C ASP A 13 -7.33 4.82 -13.57
N TYR A 14 -7.32 4.44 -14.86
CA TYR A 14 -6.21 3.69 -15.46
C TYR A 14 -4.95 4.53 -15.58
N ALA A 15 -5.04 5.86 -15.75
CA ALA A 15 -3.87 6.70 -15.98
C ALA A 15 -2.91 6.75 -14.77
N VAL A 16 -3.42 6.65 -13.53
CA VAL A 16 -2.58 6.59 -12.32
C VAL A 16 -1.86 5.24 -12.20
N LEU A 17 -2.47 4.16 -12.72
CA LEU A 17 -1.91 2.80 -12.73
C LEU A 17 -0.91 2.60 -13.87
N LEU A 18 -1.26 3.11 -15.04
CA LEU A 18 -0.46 3.07 -16.26
C LEU A 18 0.59 4.17 -16.33
N ASP A 19 0.64 5.10 -15.37
CA ASP A 19 1.81 5.95 -15.10
C ASP A 19 2.95 5.12 -14.50
N ASN A 20 3.39 4.18 -15.32
CA ASN A 20 4.51 3.30 -15.14
C ASN A 20 5.72 3.84 -15.91
N LYS A 21 5.86 5.19 -16.00
CA LYS A 21 7.10 5.82 -16.46
C LYS A 21 8.22 5.36 -15.51
N LEU A 22 8.84 4.24 -15.88
CA LEU A 22 9.95 3.54 -15.27
C LEU A 22 9.71 2.96 -13.86
N GLY A 23 8.70 2.10 -13.68
CA GLY A 23 8.70 0.85 -12.88
C GLY A 23 9.11 0.79 -11.39
N LYS A 24 9.84 1.76 -10.85
CA LYS A 24 10.64 1.60 -9.64
C LYS A 24 10.94 2.98 -9.04
N ARG A 25 10.02 3.53 -8.24
CA ARG A 25 10.32 4.72 -7.42
C ARG A 25 11.12 4.27 -6.19
N LYS A 26 12.25 4.92 -5.91
CA LYS A 26 13.03 4.65 -4.69
C LYS A 26 12.24 5.10 -3.46
N PHE A 27 12.10 4.23 -2.47
CA PHE A 27 11.45 4.51 -1.20
C PHE A 27 12.09 3.66 -0.11
N ASP A 28 12.48 4.28 1.01
CA ASP A 28 13.06 3.60 2.18
C ASP A 28 14.17 2.56 1.85
N GLY A 29 15.06 2.89 0.93
CA GLY A 29 16.16 2.00 0.51
C GLY A 29 15.74 0.81 -0.37
N GLY A 30 14.50 0.78 -0.88
CA GLY A 30 14.04 -0.17 -1.88
C GLY A 30 13.26 0.51 -3.01
N TYR A 31 12.46 -0.28 -3.72
CA TYR A 31 11.69 0.16 -4.88
C TYR A 31 10.21 -0.13 -4.70
N VAL A 32 9.36 0.82 -5.09
CA VAL A 32 7.90 0.68 -5.07
C VAL A 32 7.28 1.10 -6.39
N HIS A 33 6.05 0.64 -6.62
CA HIS A 33 5.25 1.05 -7.77
C HIS A 33 4.89 2.54 -7.67
N ASN A 34 5.27 3.33 -8.67
CA ASN A 34 5.12 4.79 -8.66
C ASN A 34 3.66 5.24 -8.50
N GLY A 35 2.76 4.72 -9.32
CA GLY A 35 1.32 5.03 -9.25
C GLY A 35 0.69 4.76 -7.88
N LEU A 36 0.95 3.58 -7.30
CA LEU A 36 0.45 3.20 -5.97
C LEU A 36 1.00 4.09 -4.86
N LEU A 37 2.29 4.46 -4.91
CA LEU A 37 2.89 5.36 -3.94
C LEU A 37 2.32 6.78 -4.06
N LYS A 38 2.07 7.28 -5.28
CA LYS A 38 1.40 8.57 -5.50
C LYS A 38 -0.02 8.56 -4.93
N ALA A 39 -0.79 7.51 -5.20
CA ALA A 39 -2.15 7.36 -4.67
C ALA A 39 -2.15 7.33 -3.13
N ALA A 40 -1.22 6.57 -2.52
CA ALA A 40 -1.07 6.54 -1.07
C ALA A 40 -0.67 7.91 -0.49
N GLY A 41 0.24 8.64 -1.15
CA GLY A 41 0.59 10.01 -0.75
C GLY A 41 -0.60 10.95 -0.79
N TRP A 42 -1.42 10.88 -1.84
CA TRP A 42 -2.63 11.69 -1.96
C TRP A 42 -3.64 11.40 -0.84
N VAL A 43 -3.87 10.12 -0.51
CA VAL A 43 -4.73 9.73 0.63
C VAL A 43 -4.15 10.21 1.95
N MET A 44 -2.82 10.09 2.13
CA MET A 44 -2.15 10.57 3.33
C MET A 44 -2.35 12.08 3.51
N ASP A 45 -2.18 12.88 2.46
CA ASP A 45 -2.34 14.33 2.56
C ASP A 45 -3.81 14.75 2.75
N ALA A 46 -4.76 14.05 2.13
CA ALA A 46 -6.19 14.32 2.30
C ALA A 46 -6.71 13.97 3.71
N GLU A 47 -6.24 12.86 4.29
CA GLU A 47 -6.75 12.30 5.54
C GLU A 47 -5.83 12.57 6.74
N CYS A 48 -4.70 13.25 6.56
CA CYS A 48 -3.65 13.42 7.58
C CYS A 48 -4.21 13.93 8.92
N GLU A 49 -5.00 15.00 8.85
CA GLU A 49 -5.53 15.69 10.02
C GLU A 49 -6.53 14.81 10.78
N ILE A 50 -7.45 14.17 10.06
CA ILE A 50 -8.44 13.24 10.63
C ILE A 50 -7.73 12.06 11.29
N LEU A 51 -6.72 11.48 10.61
CA LEU A 51 -5.95 10.37 11.18
C LEU A 51 -5.19 10.80 12.43
N ARG A 52 -4.58 11.99 12.45
CA ARG A 52 -3.90 12.54 13.62
C ARG A 52 -4.87 12.72 14.80
N GLU A 53 -6.01 13.37 14.57
CA GLU A 53 -7.04 13.56 15.60
C GLU A 53 -7.52 12.23 16.19
N LEU A 54 -7.75 11.21 15.34
CA LEU A 54 -8.18 9.89 15.79
C LEU A 54 -7.09 9.17 16.59
N VAL A 55 -5.82 9.30 16.19
CA VAL A 55 -4.69 8.69 16.92
C VAL A 55 -4.52 9.32 18.30
N GLU A 56 -4.66 10.64 18.39
CA GLU A 56 -4.54 11.39 19.64
C GLU A 56 -5.74 11.15 20.56
N LYS A 57 -6.95 11.12 20.00
CA LYS A 57 -8.19 10.87 20.74
C LYS A 57 -8.27 9.44 21.27
N TYR A 58 -7.71 8.48 20.54
CA TYR A 58 -7.75 7.05 20.89
C TYR A 58 -6.33 6.46 21.00
N PRO A 59 -5.57 6.81 22.06
CA PRO A 59 -4.16 6.43 22.20
C PRO A 59 -3.93 4.92 22.36
N ASN A 60 -4.96 4.16 22.74
CA ASN A 60 -4.87 2.70 22.90
C ASN A 60 -5.32 1.92 21.65
N TYR A 61 -5.80 2.60 20.61
CA TYR A 61 -6.34 1.95 19.41
C TYR A 61 -5.24 1.71 18.38
N THR A 62 -5.41 0.68 17.56
CA THR A 62 -4.55 0.40 16.41
C THR A 62 -5.05 1.11 15.16
N LEU A 63 -4.14 1.73 14.41
CA LEU A 63 -4.44 2.28 13.09
C LEU A 63 -4.32 1.17 12.05
N THR A 64 -5.46 0.66 11.60
CA THR A 64 -5.52 -0.45 10.64
C THR A 64 -5.96 0.02 9.25
N PHE A 65 -5.17 -0.33 8.25
CA PHE A 65 -5.45 -0.21 6.83
C PHE A 65 -5.84 -1.56 6.26
N ALA A 66 -6.81 -1.58 5.36
CA ALA A 66 -7.18 -2.79 4.66
C ALA A 66 -7.52 -2.46 3.21
N GLY A 67 -7.18 -3.36 2.30
CA GLY A 67 -7.51 -3.24 0.89
C GLY A 67 -7.69 -4.59 0.21
N HIS A 68 -8.36 -4.57 -0.94
CA HIS A 68 -8.55 -5.74 -1.81
C HIS A 68 -8.04 -5.44 -3.23
N SER A 69 -7.39 -6.43 -3.86
CA SER A 69 -6.83 -6.33 -5.22
C SER A 69 -5.92 -5.11 -5.34
N LEU A 70 -6.26 -4.16 -6.21
CA LEU A 70 -5.53 -2.92 -6.37
C LEU A 70 -5.49 -2.07 -5.08
N GLY A 71 -6.59 -2.02 -4.34
CA GLY A 71 -6.68 -1.28 -3.08
C GLY A 71 -5.71 -1.81 -2.02
N SER A 72 -5.32 -3.08 -2.11
CA SER A 72 -4.30 -3.70 -1.25
C SER A 72 -2.92 -3.09 -1.47
N GLY A 73 -2.58 -2.78 -2.72
CA GLY A 73 -1.32 -2.10 -3.05
C GLY A 73 -1.27 -0.68 -2.48
N VAL A 74 -2.38 0.07 -2.59
CA VAL A 74 -2.49 1.40 -2.01
C VAL A 74 -2.46 1.35 -0.47
N ALA A 75 -3.17 0.41 0.15
CA ALA A 75 -3.16 0.23 1.60
C ALA A 75 -1.76 -0.14 2.13
N ALA A 76 -1.04 -1.00 1.43
CA ALA A 76 0.34 -1.36 1.75
C ALA A 76 1.27 -0.13 1.66
N MET A 77 1.21 0.62 0.55
CA MET A 77 1.99 1.86 0.38
C MET A 77 1.65 2.90 1.45
N LEU A 78 0.37 3.11 1.74
CA LEU A 78 -0.09 4.07 2.76
C LEU A 78 0.46 3.71 4.14
N SER A 79 0.44 2.42 4.48
CA SER A 79 0.99 1.93 5.75
C SER A 79 2.49 2.21 5.86
N MET A 80 3.25 2.04 4.77
CA MET A 80 4.67 2.39 4.72
C MET A 80 4.89 3.90 4.87
N VAL A 81 4.10 4.73 4.18
CA VAL A 81 4.16 6.20 4.25
C VAL A 81 3.87 6.68 5.67
N VAL A 82 2.81 6.18 6.31
CA VAL A 82 2.44 6.52 7.69
C VAL A 82 3.57 6.18 8.66
N VAL A 83 4.19 5.01 8.52
CA VAL A 83 5.28 4.60 9.41
C VAL A 83 6.57 5.41 9.20
N GLN A 84 6.81 5.91 7.99
CA GLN A 84 7.92 6.82 7.70
C GLN A 84 7.65 8.26 8.14
N ASN A 85 6.38 8.66 8.30
CA ASN A 85 5.97 10.02 8.65
C ASN A 85 5.14 10.05 9.96
N ARG A 86 5.56 9.27 10.97
CA ARG A 86 4.79 9.11 12.23
C ARG A 86 4.65 10.42 13.00
N ASP A 87 5.63 11.30 12.87
CA ASP A 87 5.63 12.66 13.40
C ASP A 87 4.44 13.49 12.91
N ARG A 88 3.98 13.25 11.67
CA ARG A 88 2.78 13.90 11.12
C ARG A 88 1.46 13.36 11.71
N LEU A 89 1.46 12.16 12.30
CA LEU A 89 0.26 11.51 12.88
C LEU A 89 0.36 11.35 14.40
N GLY A 90 0.80 12.38 15.11
CA GLY A 90 0.81 12.37 16.59
C GLY A 90 1.79 11.33 17.18
N ASN A 91 2.87 11.02 16.47
CA ASN A 91 3.91 10.07 16.89
C ASN A 91 3.40 8.66 17.22
N ILE A 92 2.44 8.14 16.44
CA ILE A 92 1.95 6.77 16.60
C ILE A 92 3.09 5.74 16.63
N GLU A 93 3.07 4.82 17.60
CA GLU A 93 4.05 3.74 17.65
C GLU A 93 3.89 2.80 16.44
N ARG A 94 5.00 2.39 15.82
CA ARG A 94 4.98 1.48 14.64
C ARG A 94 4.16 0.21 14.89
N LYS A 95 4.25 -0.38 16.08
CA LYS A 95 3.51 -1.61 16.47
C LYS A 95 1.99 -1.45 16.44
N ARG A 96 1.47 -0.21 16.50
CA ARG A 96 0.04 0.11 16.44
C ARG A 96 -0.47 0.27 15.01
N VAL A 97 0.41 0.27 14.02
CA VAL A 97 0.04 0.32 12.60
C VAL A 97 -0.09 -1.10 12.07
N ARG A 98 -1.21 -1.39 11.39
CA ARG A 98 -1.49 -2.68 10.77
C ARG A 98 -2.04 -2.50 9.38
N CYS A 99 -1.70 -3.44 8.48
CA CYS A 99 -2.23 -3.49 7.13
C CYS A 99 -2.65 -4.91 6.77
N TYR A 100 -3.83 -5.04 6.17
CA TYR A 100 -4.31 -6.27 5.57
C TYR A 100 -4.51 -6.08 4.07
N ALA A 101 -3.58 -6.66 3.30
CA ALA A 101 -3.52 -6.58 1.86
C ALA A 101 -4.09 -7.87 1.26
N ILE A 102 -5.31 -7.84 0.74
CA ILE A 102 -6.02 -9.05 0.25
C ILE A 102 -5.87 -9.15 -1.27
N ALA A 103 -5.40 -10.29 -1.77
CA ALA A 103 -5.06 -10.49 -3.18
C ALA A 103 -4.19 -9.35 -3.78
N PRO A 104 -3.09 -8.93 -3.13
CA PRO A 104 -2.30 -7.79 -3.59
C PRO A 104 -1.53 -8.11 -4.88
N ALA A 105 -1.43 -7.13 -5.78
CA ALA A 105 -0.43 -7.14 -6.83
C ALA A 105 0.97 -6.86 -6.25
N ARG A 106 2.03 -7.33 -6.92
CA ARG A 106 3.41 -6.98 -6.54
C ARG A 106 3.60 -5.47 -6.68
N CYS A 107 3.85 -4.80 -5.55
CA CYS A 107 3.92 -3.33 -5.50
C CYS A 107 5.21 -2.79 -4.85
N MET A 108 6.09 -3.66 -4.33
CA MET A 108 7.35 -3.30 -3.70
C MET A 108 8.44 -4.36 -3.90
N SER A 109 9.69 -3.97 -3.69
CA SER A 109 10.84 -4.86 -3.70
C SER A 109 10.88 -5.76 -2.47
N LEU A 110 11.52 -6.93 -2.61
CA LEU A 110 11.59 -7.95 -1.56
C LEU A 110 12.17 -7.42 -0.25
N ASN A 111 13.20 -6.56 -0.30
CA ASN A 111 13.79 -5.96 0.90
C ASN A 111 12.80 -5.10 1.69
N LEU A 112 11.88 -4.41 1.01
CA LEU A 112 10.80 -3.66 1.66
C LEU A 112 9.72 -4.60 2.19
N ALA A 113 9.36 -5.63 1.42
CA ALA A 113 8.39 -6.63 1.87
C ALA A 113 8.85 -7.29 3.19
N VAL A 114 10.13 -7.64 3.32
CA VAL A 114 10.70 -8.19 4.55
C VAL A 114 10.75 -7.14 5.66
N ARG A 115 11.21 -5.92 5.37
CA ARG A 115 11.31 -4.82 6.35
C ARG A 115 9.97 -4.44 6.97
N TYR A 116 8.88 -4.59 6.23
CA TYR A 116 7.53 -4.21 6.65
C TYR A 116 6.63 -5.40 6.97
N ALA A 117 7.18 -6.62 7.06
CA ALA A 117 6.44 -7.84 7.38
C ALA A 117 5.82 -7.81 8.79
N ASP A 118 6.34 -6.99 9.70
CA ASP A 118 5.79 -6.78 11.04
C ASP A 118 4.48 -5.98 11.06
N ILE A 119 4.17 -5.25 9.97
CA ILE A 119 2.98 -4.41 9.86
C ILE A 119 2.05 -4.79 8.70
N ILE A 120 2.55 -5.32 7.58
CA ILE A 120 1.78 -5.65 6.39
C ILE A 120 1.56 -7.17 6.30
N ASN A 121 0.30 -7.57 6.42
CA ASN A 121 -0.15 -8.94 6.22
C ASN A 121 -0.75 -9.09 4.83
N SER A 122 -0.14 -9.93 4.00
CA SER A 122 -0.66 -10.25 2.67
C SER A 122 -1.50 -11.53 2.73
N VAL A 123 -2.76 -11.45 2.33
CA VAL A 123 -3.69 -12.58 2.29
C VAL A 123 -3.94 -12.96 0.84
N VAL A 124 -3.49 -14.16 0.44
CA VAL A 124 -3.67 -14.69 -0.92
C VAL A 124 -4.59 -15.91 -0.87
N LEU A 125 -5.78 -15.80 -1.48
CA LEU A 125 -6.73 -16.91 -1.61
C LEU A 125 -6.39 -17.77 -2.84
N GLN A 126 -6.61 -19.09 -2.79
CA GLN A 126 -6.27 -20.02 -3.88
C GLN A 126 -6.88 -19.65 -5.25
N ALA A 127 -8.05 -19.01 -5.31
CA ALA A 127 -8.62 -18.54 -6.57
C ALA A 127 -7.87 -17.32 -7.17
N SER A 128 -7.11 -16.58 -6.35
CA SER A 128 -6.27 -15.46 -6.79
C SER A 128 -4.88 -15.87 -7.27
N TYR A 129 -4.49 -17.15 -7.06
CA TYR A 129 -3.19 -17.69 -7.50
C TYR A 129 -3.03 -17.62 -9.02
N GLN A 130 -4.10 -17.82 -9.79
CA GLN A 130 -4.08 -17.80 -11.25
C GLN A 130 -3.83 -16.39 -11.82
N LYS A 131 -4.29 -15.33 -11.13
CA LYS A 131 -3.95 -13.93 -11.44
C LYS A 131 -2.54 -13.55 -10.96
N LEU A 132 -2.03 -14.19 -9.91
CA LEU A 132 -0.67 -14.01 -9.42
C LEU A 132 0.37 -14.63 -10.37
N ILE A 133 0.07 -15.80 -10.96
CA ILE A 133 0.94 -16.50 -11.93
C ILE A 133 1.10 -15.70 -13.23
N CYS A 134 0.04 -15.08 -13.76
CA CYS A 134 0.14 -14.24 -14.96
C CYS A 134 1.10 -13.04 -14.76
N LEU A 135 1.19 -12.49 -13.53
CA LEU A 135 2.14 -11.43 -13.15
C LEU A 135 3.56 -11.94 -12.81
N PHE A 136 3.73 -13.27 -12.69
CA PHE A 136 5.03 -13.92 -12.54
C PHE A 136 5.58 -14.37 -13.91
N GLU A 137 4.74 -14.89 -14.82
CA GLU A 137 5.16 -15.36 -16.15
C GLU A 137 5.65 -14.22 -17.07
N GLU A 138 5.08 -13.01 -17.01
CA GLU A 138 5.62 -11.84 -17.73
C GLU A 138 7.02 -11.41 -17.25
N SER A 139 7.53 -11.99 -16.15
CA SER A 139 8.89 -11.72 -15.64
C SER A 139 9.96 -12.62 -16.25
N SER A 140 9.59 -13.68 -16.97
CA SER A 140 10.56 -14.60 -17.59
C SER A 140 11.25 -14.01 -18.83
N THR A 141 10.87 -12.80 -19.24
CA THR A 141 11.47 -12.08 -20.39
C THR A 141 12.41 -10.94 -19.97
N PHE A 142 12.69 -10.76 -18.68
CA PHE A 142 13.55 -9.67 -18.18
C PHE A 142 14.58 -10.14 -17.14
N LEU A 143 15.22 -11.29 -17.41
CA LEU A 143 16.51 -11.67 -16.83
C LEU A 143 17.64 -11.10 -17.68
#